data_AF-T0ZGW2-F1
#
_entry.id   AF-T0ZGW2-F1
#
_cell.length_a   1.000
_cell.length_b   1.000
_cell.length_c   1.000
_cell.angle_alpha   90.00
_cell.angle_beta   90.00
_cell.angle_gamma   90.00
#
_symmetry.space_group_name_H-M   'P 1'
#
loop_
_entity.id
_entity.type
_entity.pdbx_description
1 polymer ?
#
loop_
_entity_poly.entity_id
_entity_poly.type
_entity_poly.pdbx_seq_one_letter_code
_entity_poly.pdbx_strand_id
1 'polypeptide(L)'
;TPVGDFQLNVNATFTKSFVRSYFGINSAGVPTEFTQEEAGTVTSLIPKHRYTAVLTWDYGPWSAGWTMEIIGPMWEQCQNAAIAGLISIPAIGTGWCSDVLSGPGSANPKGTFAGLNELGTTVYNDIQVTYDVDAWNTDITFGIRNLFDKNPPISETAFANSY
;
A
#
# COMPACT_ATOMS: atom_id res chain seq x y z
N THR A 1 36.64 -18.01 -10.47
CA THR A 1 35.70 -18.37 -11.55
C THR A 1 34.74 -17.20 -11.72
N PRO A 2 34.47 -16.74 -12.95
CA PRO A 2 33.48 -15.67 -13.19
C PRO A 2 32.07 -16.19 -12.87
N VAL A 3 31.22 -15.34 -12.27
CA VAL A 3 29.85 -15.68 -11.83
C VAL A 3 28.77 -15.01 -12.70
N GLY A 4 29.16 -14.36 -13.79
CA GLY A 4 28.27 -13.58 -14.67
C GLY A 4 28.24 -12.10 -14.33
N ASP A 5 27.49 -11.38 -15.16
CA ASP A 5 27.30 -9.93 -15.05
C ASP A 5 25.95 -9.65 -14.41
N PHE A 6 25.92 -8.66 -13.51
CA PHE A 6 24.70 -8.24 -12.81
C PHE A 6 24.43 -6.78 -13.07
N GLN A 7 23.16 -6.44 -13.31
CA GLN A 7 22.70 -5.06 -13.40
C GLN A 7 21.47 -4.86 -12.53
N LEU A 8 21.52 -3.85 -11.65
CA LEU A 8 20.39 -3.43 -10.84
C LEU A 8 19.87 -2.09 -11.36
N ASN A 9 18.60 -2.04 -11.75
CA ASN A 9 17.89 -0.82 -12.09
C ASN A 9 16.80 -0.56 -11.05
N VAL A 10 16.74 0.65 -10.49
CA VAL A 10 15.72 1.02 -9.50
C VAL A 10 15.02 2.29 -9.94
N ASN A 11 13.70 2.23 -10.04
CA ASN A 11 12.83 3.40 -10.17
C ASN A 11 12.14 3.65 -8.83
N ALA A 12 12.18 4.89 -8.35
CA ALA A 12 11.59 5.32 -7.09
C ALA A 12 10.71 6.55 -7.32
N THR A 13 9.44 6.46 -6.92
CA THR A 13 8.48 7.57 -6.99
C THR A 13 8.00 7.93 -5.60
N PHE A 14 7.96 9.23 -5.29
CA PHE A 14 7.52 9.76 -4.01
C PHE A 14 6.42 10.80 -4.19
N THR A 15 5.29 10.60 -3.51
CA THR A 15 4.22 11.58 -3.42
C THR A 15 4.40 12.39 -2.15
N LYS A 16 4.84 13.64 -2.31
CA LYS A 16 5.02 14.56 -1.18
C LYS A 16 3.70 14.93 -0.52
N SER A 17 2.69 15.22 -1.33
CA SER A 17 1.37 15.66 -0.91
C SER A 17 0.38 15.40 -2.03
N PHE A 18 -0.81 14.92 -1.67
CA PHE A 18 -1.97 14.80 -2.52
C PHE A 18 -3.17 15.25 -1.72
N VAL A 19 -3.64 16.47 -2.00
CA VAL A 19 -4.74 17.09 -1.28
C VAL A 19 -6.01 16.99 -2.10
N ARG A 20 -7.06 16.44 -1.50
CA ARG A 20 -8.40 16.45 -2.06
C ARG A 20 -9.26 17.50 -1.37
N SER A 21 -9.99 18.26 -2.17
CA SER A 21 -10.98 19.22 -1.69
C SER A 21 -12.37 18.59 -1.66
N TYR A 22 -13.08 18.85 -0.57
CA TYR A 22 -14.43 18.39 -0.31
C TYR A 22 -15.34 19.57 -0.05
N PHE A 23 -16.53 19.56 -0.64
CA PHE A 23 -17.58 20.49 -0.25
C PHE A 23 -18.37 19.90 0.91
N GLY A 24 -18.41 20.64 2.01
CA GLY A 24 -19.18 20.27 3.19
C GLY A 24 -19.89 21.47 3.78
N ILE A 25 -20.44 21.28 4.97
CA ILE A 25 -21.11 22.32 5.74
C ILE A 25 -20.33 22.45 7.05
N ASN A 26 -19.90 23.66 7.41
CA ASN A 26 -19.23 23.87 8.68
C ASN A 26 -20.21 23.79 9.87
N SER A 27 -19.69 23.89 11.10
CA SER A 27 -20.47 23.87 12.34
C SER A 27 -21.55 24.97 12.43
N ALA A 28 -21.49 25.99 11.58
CA ALA A 28 -22.46 27.09 11.49
C ALA A 28 -23.49 26.91 10.35
N GLY A 29 -23.49 25.78 9.63
CA GLY A 29 -24.44 25.55 8.55
C GLY A 29 -24.04 26.20 7.21
N VAL A 30 -22.83 26.75 7.11
CA VAL A 30 -22.35 27.45 5.90
C VAL A 30 -21.61 26.45 5.00
N PRO A 31 -21.91 26.39 3.68
CA PRO A 31 -21.12 25.61 2.74
C PRO A 31 -19.66 26.08 2.74
N THR A 32 -18.74 25.18 3.03
CA THR A 32 -17.31 25.45 3.06
C THR A 32 -16.53 24.34 2.39
N GLU A 33 -15.41 24.71 1.78
CA GLU A 33 -14.43 23.77 1.26
C GLU A 33 -13.53 23.26 2.40
N PHE A 34 -13.32 21.96 2.46
CA PHE A 34 -12.37 21.30 3.35
C PHE A 34 -11.31 20.60 2.52
N THR A 35 -10.05 20.70 2.94
CA THR A 35 -8.94 20.01 2.29
C THR A 35 -8.42 18.89 3.19
N GLN A 36 -8.12 17.74 2.60
CA GLN A 36 -7.53 16.60 3.29
C GLN A 36 -6.32 16.08 2.51
N GLU A 37 -5.23 15.81 3.21
CA GLU A 37 -4.08 15.10 2.67
C GLU A 37 -4.39 13.60 2.61
N GLU A 38 -4.32 13.02 1.42
CA GLU A 38 -4.65 11.62 1.19
C GLU A 38 -3.47 10.79 0.68
N ALA A 39 -2.29 11.37 0.43
CA ALA A 39 -1.13 10.57 0.03
C ALA A 39 -0.79 9.56 1.13
N GLY A 40 -0.65 8.28 0.75
CA GLY A 40 -0.41 7.19 1.70
C GLY A 40 -1.59 6.88 2.62
N THR A 41 -2.80 7.29 2.24
CA THR A 41 -4.03 6.78 2.83
C THR A 41 -4.66 5.77 1.88
N VAL A 42 -5.42 4.79 2.37
CA VAL A 42 -6.10 3.81 1.50
C VAL A 42 -7.30 4.38 0.74
N THR A 43 -7.83 5.51 1.20
CA THR A 43 -8.93 6.21 0.54
C THR A 43 -8.46 6.85 -0.77
N SER A 44 -7.15 7.01 -0.92
CA SER A 44 -6.49 7.40 -2.16
C SER A 44 -5.74 6.21 -2.76
N LEU A 45 -5.81 6.06 -4.09
CA LEU A 45 -5.04 5.03 -4.81
C LEU A 45 -3.56 5.41 -4.97
N ILE A 46 -3.03 6.30 -4.12
CA ILE A 46 -1.72 6.93 -4.25
C ILE A 46 -0.90 6.69 -2.98
N PRO A 47 -0.05 5.66 -2.97
CA PRO A 47 0.94 5.46 -1.91
C PRO A 47 1.93 6.63 -1.85
N LYS A 48 2.48 6.92 -0.66
CA LYS A 48 3.52 7.96 -0.51
C LYS A 48 4.82 7.62 -1.23
N HIS A 49 5.12 6.35 -1.36
CA HIS A 49 6.29 5.89 -2.10
C HIS A 49 6.04 4.54 -2.75
N ARG A 50 6.56 4.40 -3.96
CA ARG A 50 6.56 3.17 -4.74
C ARG A 50 7.93 2.99 -5.37
N TYR A 51 8.37 1.74 -5.43
CA TYR A 51 9.64 1.38 -6.05
C TYR A 51 9.46 0.19 -6.98
N THR A 52 10.18 0.22 -8.10
CA THR A 52 10.36 -0.93 -8.99
C THR A 52 11.85 -1.18 -9.11
N ALA A 53 12.30 -2.34 -8.64
CA ALA A 53 13.69 -2.76 -8.74
C ALA A 53 13.79 -3.96 -9.66
N VAL A 54 14.67 -3.89 -10.65
CA VAL A 54 14.91 -4.96 -11.63
C VAL A 54 16.37 -5.36 -11.53
N LEU A 55 16.61 -6.59 -11.11
CA LEU A 55 17.93 -7.22 -11.14
C LEU A 55 17.99 -8.14 -12.36
N THR A 56 18.92 -7.88 -13.27
CA THR A 56 19.25 -8.79 -14.37
C THR A 56 20.58 -9.46 -14.10
N TRP A 57 20.71 -10.68 -14.59
CA TRP A 57 21.92 -11.47 -14.54
C TRP A 57 22.13 -12.18 -15.87
N ASP A 58 23.35 -12.14 -16.37
CA ASP A 58 23.72 -12.76 -17.64
C ASP A 58 25.00 -13.58 -17.46
N TYR A 59 24.98 -14.83 -17.94
CA TYR A 59 26.13 -15.72 -17.90
C TYR A 59 26.10 -16.76 -19.02
N GLY A 60 26.92 -16.53 -20.06
CA GLY A 60 26.96 -17.41 -21.22
C GLY A 60 25.59 -17.46 -21.91
N PRO A 61 24.99 -18.65 -22.13
CA PRO A 61 23.68 -18.79 -22.76
C PRO A 61 22.50 -18.52 -21.80
N TRP A 62 22.77 -18.25 -20.52
CA TRP A 62 21.72 -18.03 -19.52
C TRP A 62 21.56 -16.54 -19.23
N SER A 63 20.30 -16.12 -19.15
CA SER A 63 19.90 -14.84 -18.60
C SER A 63 18.81 -15.03 -17.57
N ALA A 64 18.79 -14.22 -16.52
CA ALA A 64 17.72 -14.18 -15.54
C ALA A 64 17.33 -12.73 -15.22
N GLY A 65 16.05 -12.51 -14.96
CA GLY A 65 15.51 -11.26 -14.47
C GLY A 65 14.70 -11.49 -13.21
N TRP A 66 14.88 -10.62 -12.21
CA TRP A 66 14.06 -10.56 -11.02
C TRP A 66 13.54 -9.12 -10.85
N THR A 67 12.23 -8.98 -10.97
CA THR A 67 11.52 -7.71 -10.77
C THR A 67 10.85 -7.72 -9.39
N MET A 68 11.11 -6.69 -8.61
CA MET A 68 10.47 -6.40 -7.34
C MET A 68 9.61 -5.15 -7.47
N GLU A 69 8.32 -5.27 -7.24
CA GLU A 69 7.43 -4.12 -7.05
C GLU A 69 7.19 -3.92 -5.56
N ILE A 70 7.55 -2.74 -5.05
CA ILE A 70 7.46 -2.38 -3.63
C ILE A 70 6.47 -1.22 -3.51
N ILE A 71 5.39 -1.46 -2.78
CA ILE A 71 4.39 -0.45 -2.45
C ILE A 71 4.53 -0.12 -0.97
N GLY A 72 4.79 1.15 -0.66
CA GLY A 72 4.92 1.65 0.70
C GLY A 72 3.67 1.47 1.54
N PRO A 73 3.78 1.59 2.88
CA PRO A 73 2.64 1.41 3.75
C PRO A 73 1.61 2.52 3.53
N MET A 74 0.35 2.17 3.74
CA MET A 74 -0.78 3.08 3.67
C MET A 74 -1.60 3.02 4.95
N TRP A 75 -2.33 4.08 5.24
CA TRP A 75 -3.12 4.20 6.46
C TRP A 75 -4.59 4.32 6.15
N GLU A 76 -5.43 3.66 6.94
CA GLU A 76 -6.87 3.79 6.83
C GLU A 76 -7.48 4.28 8.12
N GLN A 77 -8.51 5.12 8.00
CA GLN A 77 -9.30 5.52 9.15
C GLN A 77 -10.21 4.37 9.55
N CYS A 78 -10.22 4.06 10.83
CA CYS A 78 -11.15 3.09 11.41
C CYS A 78 -11.86 3.75 12.60
N GLN A 79 -13.03 3.22 12.94
CA GLN A 79 -13.82 3.75 14.04
C GLN A 79 -13.91 2.72 15.17
N ASN A 80 -13.53 3.15 16.38
CA ASN A 80 -13.76 2.36 17.58
C ASN A 80 -15.09 2.76 18.20
N ALA A 81 -16.04 1.83 18.20
CA ALA A 81 -17.29 2.05 18.90
C ALA A 81 -17.03 2.16 20.41
N ALA A 82 -17.54 3.23 21.03
CA ALA A 82 -17.73 3.23 22.47
C ALA A 82 -18.96 2.36 22.76
N ILE A 83 -18.81 1.32 23.59
CA ILE A 83 -19.97 0.58 24.09
C ILE A 83 -20.66 1.50 25.12
N ALA A 84 -21.67 2.26 24.67
CA ALA A 84 -22.47 3.06 25.58
C ALA A 84 -23.38 2.13 26.40
N GLY A 85 -22.96 1.81 27.63
CA GLY A 85 -23.89 1.88 28.77
C GLY A 85 -24.65 0.63 29.22
N LEU A 86 -24.21 -0.61 28.96
CA LEU A 86 -24.85 -1.75 29.66
C LEU A 86 -24.37 -1.91 31.13
N ILE A 87 -23.18 -1.40 31.48
CA ILE A 87 -22.57 -1.59 32.82
C ILE A 87 -21.82 -0.37 33.38
N SER A 88 -22.03 0.84 32.86
CA SER A 88 -21.38 2.07 33.37
C SER A 88 -19.84 2.05 33.41
N ILE A 89 -19.21 1.14 32.69
CA ILE A 89 -17.75 1.10 32.48
C ILE A 89 -17.50 1.68 31.08
N PRO A 90 -16.71 2.75 30.91
CA PRO A 90 -16.24 3.15 29.60
C PRO A 90 -15.18 2.13 29.14
N ALA A 91 -15.64 0.97 28.64
CA ALA A 91 -14.79 0.02 27.94
C ALA A 91 -14.67 0.48 26.48
N ILE A 92 -13.57 1.16 26.17
CA ILE A 92 -13.15 1.40 24.79
C ILE A 92 -12.52 0.08 24.33
N GLY A 93 -13.15 -0.66 23.41
CA GLY A 93 -12.58 -1.96 23.04
C GLY A 93 -13.29 -2.80 21.98
N THR A 94 -14.23 -2.28 21.19
CA THR A 94 -14.93 -3.10 20.16
C THR A 94 -14.82 -2.57 18.75
N GLY A 95 -13.80 -1.76 18.41
CA GLY A 95 -13.49 -1.49 17.01
C GLY A 95 -12.28 -2.26 16.53
N TRP A 96 -12.17 -2.37 15.20
CA TRP A 96 -11.12 -3.11 14.50
C TRP A 96 -9.90 -2.23 14.17
N CYS A 97 -9.64 -1.24 15.02
CA CYS A 97 -8.45 -0.39 14.88
C CYS A 97 -7.24 -1.02 15.55
N SER A 98 -6.13 -1.11 14.82
CA SER A 98 -4.84 -1.51 15.36
C SER A 98 -4.21 -0.42 16.22
N ASP A 99 -4.51 0.86 15.94
CA ASP A 99 -4.08 2.01 16.76
C ASP A 99 -5.26 2.94 17.09
N VAL A 100 -5.40 3.34 18.35
CA VAL A 100 -6.50 4.18 18.84
C VAL A 100 -5.99 5.59 19.08
N LEU A 101 -6.46 6.55 18.28
CA LEU A 101 -6.07 7.94 18.45
C LEU A 101 -6.98 8.62 19.49
N SER A 102 -6.47 8.86 20.68
CA SER A 102 -7.13 9.67 21.71
C SER A 102 -6.52 11.08 21.78
N GLY A 103 -7.21 12.12 21.30
CA GLY A 103 -6.75 13.51 21.48
C GLY A 103 -7.69 14.61 20.96
N PRO A 104 -7.60 15.85 21.50
CA PRO A 104 -8.36 16.99 21.00
C PRO A 104 -7.79 17.40 19.63
N GLY A 105 -8.56 17.16 18.57
CA GLY A 105 -8.08 17.21 17.18
C GLY A 105 -8.67 16.10 16.32
N SER A 106 -9.18 15.03 16.94
CA SER A 106 -10.23 14.19 16.39
C SER A 106 -11.50 15.02 16.32
N ALA A 107 -11.76 15.70 15.20
CA ALA A 107 -12.96 16.49 14.99
C ALA A 107 -14.19 15.58 14.87
N ASN A 108 -14.65 15.04 15.99
CA ASN A 108 -16.06 14.74 16.16
C ASN A 108 -16.57 15.34 17.47
N PRO A 109 -17.08 16.58 17.44
CA PRO A 109 -17.73 17.21 18.59
C PRO A 109 -19.09 16.54 18.96
N LYS A 110 -19.47 15.44 18.28
CA LYS A 110 -20.74 14.71 18.47
C LYS A 110 -20.63 13.16 18.37
N GLY A 111 -19.46 12.52 18.48
CA GLY A 111 -19.37 11.05 18.39
C GLY A 111 -17.98 10.40 18.48
N THR A 112 -17.97 9.07 18.46
CA THR A 112 -16.97 8.04 18.88
C THR A 112 -15.50 8.20 18.44
N PHE A 113 -14.60 7.64 19.26
CA PHE A 113 -13.15 7.52 19.07
C PHE A 113 -12.75 7.06 17.65
N ALA A 114 -11.78 7.76 17.03
CA ALA A 114 -11.17 7.39 15.76
C ALA A 114 -9.83 6.68 15.97
N GLY A 115 -9.48 5.75 15.09
CA GLY A 115 -8.20 5.07 15.07
C GLY A 115 -7.66 4.93 13.66
N LEU A 116 -6.48 4.34 13.55
CA LEU A 116 -5.86 4.02 12.27
C LEU A 116 -5.53 2.52 12.18
N ASN A 117 -5.71 1.95 10.99
CA ASN A 117 -5.05 0.70 10.60
C ASN A 117 -3.91 1.00 9.62
N GLU A 118 -2.83 0.24 9.75
CA GLU A 118 -1.71 0.27 8.82
C GLU A 118 -1.82 -0.90 7.85
N LEU A 119 -1.87 -0.59 6.55
CA LEU A 119 -1.59 -1.55 5.48
C LEU A 119 -0.08 -1.53 5.26
N GLY A 120 0.60 -2.55 5.79
CA GLY A 120 2.05 -2.65 5.72
C GLY A 120 2.59 -2.72 4.28
N THR A 121 3.88 -2.41 4.14
CA THR A 121 4.62 -2.49 2.87
C THR A 121 4.41 -3.84 2.20
N THR A 122 4.05 -3.80 0.92
CA THR A 122 3.83 -5.00 0.11
C THR A 122 4.88 -5.11 -0.98
N VAL A 123 5.46 -6.31 -1.14
CA VAL A 123 6.49 -6.58 -2.14
C VAL A 123 6.06 -7.76 -3.01
N TYR A 124 5.89 -7.52 -4.30
CA TYR A 124 5.68 -8.56 -5.31
C TYR A 124 6.98 -8.89 -6.01
N ASN A 125 7.14 -10.16 -6.37
CA ASN A 125 8.37 -10.69 -6.93
C ASN A 125 8.06 -11.50 -8.18
N ASP A 126 8.55 -11.03 -9.31
CA ASP A 126 8.41 -11.72 -10.60
C ASP A 126 9.79 -12.17 -11.05
N ILE A 127 9.91 -13.43 -11.46
CA ILE A 127 11.17 -13.97 -11.99
C ILE A 127 10.99 -14.44 -13.41
N GLN A 128 12.03 -14.28 -14.22
CA GLN A 128 12.14 -14.86 -15.54
C GLN A 128 13.53 -15.42 -15.75
N VAL A 129 13.63 -16.55 -16.45
CA VAL A 129 14.90 -17.15 -16.86
C VAL A 129 14.79 -17.45 -18.34
N THR A 130 15.84 -17.10 -19.07
CA THR A 130 15.97 -17.31 -20.51
C THR A 130 17.22 -18.15 -20.77
N TYR A 131 17.09 -19.08 -21.71
CA TYR A 131 18.20 -19.82 -22.29
C TYR A 131 18.26 -19.57 -23.79
N ASP A 132 19.41 -19.09 -24.26
CA ASP A 132 19.69 -18.92 -25.68
C ASP A 132 20.18 -20.25 -26.28
N VAL A 133 19.56 -20.65 -27.39
CA VAL A 133 19.96 -21.81 -28.19
C VAL A 133 20.60 -21.33 -29.49
N ASP A 134 21.88 -20.97 -29.42
CA ASP A 134 22.74 -20.57 -30.56
C ASP A 134 22.51 -21.42 -31.83
N ALA A 135 22.41 -22.75 -31.67
CA ALA A 135 22.29 -23.69 -32.79
C ALA A 135 21.05 -23.45 -33.66
N TRP A 136 19.98 -22.91 -33.06
CA TRP A 136 18.69 -22.65 -33.73
C TRP A 136 18.31 -21.17 -33.69
N ASN A 137 19.19 -20.28 -33.20
CA ASN A 137 18.92 -18.85 -33.02
C ASN A 137 17.56 -18.62 -32.35
N THR A 138 17.35 -19.25 -31.19
CA THR A 138 16.06 -19.31 -30.49
C THR A 138 16.25 -19.10 -28.99
N ASP A 139 15.45 -18.21 -28.42
CA ASP A 139 15.35 -18.01 -26.97
C ASP A 139 14.19 -18.80 -26.37
N ILE A 140 14.46 -19.50 -25.27
CA ILE A 140 13.43 -20.16 -24.47
C ILE A 140 13.34 -19.46 -23.12
N THR A 141 12.21 -18.80 -22.87
CA THR A 141 11.96 -18.07 -21.62
C THR A 141 10.87 -18.74 -20.79
N PHE A 142 11.14 -18.90 -19.50
CA PHE A 142 10.17 -19.31 -18.50
C PHE A 142 10.10 -18.25 -17.40
N GLY A 143 8.89 -17.95 -16.93
CA GLY A 143 8.70 -16.95 -15.89
C GLY A 143 7.56 -17.28 -14.93
N ILE A 144 7.70 -16.80 -13.70
CA ILE A 144 6.70 -16.91 -12.63
C ILE A 144 6.42 -15.50 -12.13
N ARG A 145 5.15 -15.11 -12.19
CA ARG A 145 4.68 -13.87 -11.57
C ARG A 145 4.25 -14.15 -10.15
N ASN A 146 4.49 -13.20 -9.26
CA ASN A 146 4.20 -13.30 -7.85
C ASN A 146 4.74 -14.62 -7.27
N LEU A 147 6.05 -14.84 -7.40
CA LEU A 147 6.75 -16.08 -7.03
C LEU A 147 6.40 -16.58 -5.62
N PHE A 148 6.09 -15.65 -4.71
CA PHE A 148 5.77 -15.95 -3.31
C PHE A 148 4.26 -15.96 -3.01
N ASP A 149 3.41 -15.95 -4.04
CA ASP A 149 1.95 -15.98 -3.92
C ASP A 149 1.40 -14.94 -2.92
N LYS A 150 1.97 -13.74 -2.96
CA LYS A 150 1.60 -12.66 -2.05
C LYS A 150 0.24 -12.10 -2.47
N ASN A 151 -0.72 -12.07 -1.55
CA ASN A 151 -1.98 -11.36 -1.74
C ASN A 151 -1.83 -9.86 -1.43
N PRO A 152 -2.61 -8.99 -2.08
CA PRO A 152 -2.69 -7.58 -1.71
C PRO A 152 -3.19 -7.43 -0.26
N PRO A 153 -2.74 -6.39 0.46
CA PRO A 153 -3.29 -6.08 1.77
C PRO A 153 -4.76 -5.70 1.65
N ILE A 154 -5.58 -6.26 2.54
CA ILE A 154 -6.99 -5.89 2.63
C ILE A 154 -7.12 -4.53 3.33
N SER A 155 -7.98 -3.66 2.80
CA SER A 155 -8.42 -2.44 3.46
C SER A 155 -9.91 -2.58 3.79
N GLU A 156 -10.35 -2.05 4.93
CA GLU A 156 -11.78 -2.01 5.26
C GLU A 156 -12.49 -0.82 4.60
N THR A 157 -11.73 0.22 4.22
CA THR A 157 -12.29 1.49 3.72
C THR A 157 -12.07 1.73 2.23
N ALA A 158 -11.17 0.98 1.59
CA ALA A 158 -11.01 1.06 0.15
C ALA A 158 -12.27 0.56 -0.57
N PHE A 159 -12.75 1.33 -1.53
CA PHE A 159 -13.87 0.92 -2.39
C PHE A 159 -13.56 -0.34 -3.22
N ALA A 160 -12.27 -0.62 -3.45
CA ALA A 160 -11.77 -1.58 -4.41
C ALA A 160 -10.75 -2.54 -3.79
N ASN A 161 -11.18 -3.40 -2.86
CA ASN A 161 -10.32 -4.46 -2.31
C ASN A 161 -10.26 -5.73 -3.19
N SER A 162 -11.04 -5.76 -4.26
CA SER A 162 -11.30 -6.96 -5.05
C SER A 162 -11.50 -6.63 -6.53
N TYR A 163 -10.41 -6.36 -7.25
CA TYR A 163 -10.32 -6.51 -8.70
C TYR A 163 -8.96 -7.06 -9.09
#